data_AF-A0A3B9N2X6-F1
#
_entry.id   AF-A0A3B9N2X6-F1
#
_cell.length_a   1.000
_cell.length_b   1.000
_cell.length_c   1.000
_cell.angle_alpha   90.00
_cell.angle_beta   90.00
_cell.angle_gamma   90.00
#
_symmetry.space_group_name_H-M   'P 1'
#
loop_
_entity.id
_entity.type
_entity.pdbx_description
1 polymer ?
#
loop_
_entity_poly.entity_id
_entity_poly.type
_entity_poly.pdbx_seq_one_letter_code
_entity_poly.pdbx_strand_id
1 'polypeptide(L)'
;MKKAKILYILVFTLLINLQATAGWVITQQSYDSDEGVETALIETIYLQGNIMKVVQPEMVTMFNLNTEMITIMSPVKKVYWTGKVADYKKEIKDAMQLAMEEQLKTARDEQKEMIRKMYQGMMESIDNPSKFAGEEPEEYELKIEKTGEKERIAGHIAYKYSITVNEAIKEEAWLSESSRPHEEFDINKFYTIFGDFTSQAGTHAFYQNNEKYIEFAKKGFPLKSINYNGGYESISEVTNLKKSSVEASEFIPPADYQKVSLLEIGLEEQE
;
A
#
# COMPACT_ATOMS: atom_id res chain seq x y z
N MET A 1 38.48 -2.31 -53.29
CA MET A 1 38.38 -1.32 -52.19
C MET A 1 36.98 -1.29 -51.59
N LYS A 2 36.86 -1.82 -50.36
CA LYS A 2 36.15 -1.23 -49.22
C LYS A 2 34.80 -0.55 -49.50
N LYS A 3 33.67 -1.24 -49.25
CA LYS A 3 32.38 -0.63 -48.81
C LYS A 3 31.21 -1.62 -48.54
N ALA A 4 31.49 -2.89 -48.22
CA ALA A 4 30.42 -3.88 -48.00
C ALA A 4 30.51 -4.66 -46.67
N LYS A 5 31.29 -4.19 -45.69
CA LYS A 5 31.45 -4.86 -44.39
C LYS A 5 30.99 -4.04 -43.17
N ILE A 6 30.37 -2.88 -43.38
CA ILE A 6 29.95 -1.97 -42.28
C ILE A 6 28.45 -2.09 -41.96
N LEU A 7 27.64 -2.74 -42.80
CA LEU A 7 26.19 -2.80 -42.59
C LEU A 7 25.73 -3.93 -41.64
N TYR A 8 26.55 -4.95 -41.40
CA TYR A 8 26.18 -6.07 -40.51
C TYR A 8 26.41 -5.80 -39.02
N ILE A 9 27.17 -4.75 -38.66
CA ILE A 9 27.44 -4.41 -37.26
C ILE A 9 26.33 -3.52 -36.68
N LEU A 10 25.60 -2.76 -37.51
CA LEU A 10 24.55 -1.86 -37.02
C LEU A 10 23.24 -2.57 -36.64
N VAL A 11 22.97 -3.75 -37.19
CA VAL A 11 21.74 -4.53 -36.90
C VAL A 11 21.88 -5.36 -35.62
N PHE A 12 23.12 -5.74 -35.24
CA PHE A 12 23.34 -6.55 -34.03
C PHE A 12 23.33 -5.71 -32.74
N THR A 13 23.62 -4.41 -32.82
CA THR A 13 23.53 -3.48 -31.67
C THR A 13 22.11 -3.01 -31.36
N LEU A 14 21.13 -3.21 -32.25
CA LEU A 14 19.73 -2.83 -32.00
C LEU A 14 18.92 -3.91 -31.26
N LEU A 15 19.47 -5.12 -31.12
CA LEU A 15 18.84 -6.24 -30.39
C LEU A 15 19.30 -6.35 -28.93
N ILE A 16 20.16 -5.43 -28.47
CA ILE A 16 20.69 -5.42 -27.12
C ILE A 16 19.99 -4.28 -26.37
N ASN A 17 19.22 -4.64 -25.33
CA ASN A 17 18.54 -3.77 -24.35
C ASN A 17 17.03 -3.54 -24.49
N LEU A 18 16.27 -4.49 -25.04
CA LEU A 18 14.95 -4.77 -24.47
C LEU A 18 15.13 -5.81 -23.38
N GLN A 19 15.84 -5.44 -22.30
CA GLN A 19 15.55 -6.09 -21.03
C GLN A 19 14.13 -5.65 -20.70
N ALA A 20 13.15 -6.45 -21.11
CA ALA A 20 11.80 -6.33 -20.63
C ALA A 20 11.90 -6.49 -19.11
N THR A 21 11.90 -5.37 -18.39
CA THR A 21 11.74 -5.37 -16.95
C THR A 21 10.36 -5.96 -16.72
N ALA A 22 10.33 -7.20 -16.22
CA ALA A 22 9.10 -7.89 -15.97
C ALA A 22 8.69 -7.53 -14.54
N GLY A 23 7.70 -6.65 -14.40
CA GLY A 23 7.05 -6.38 -13.13
C GLY A 23 6.22 -7.57 -12.63
N TRP A 24 5.47 -7.34 -11.57
CA TRP A 24 4.50 -8.26 -11.02
C TRP A 24 3.09 -7.70 -11.12
N VAL A 25 2.16 -8.60 -11.44
CA VAL A 25 0.71 -8.37 -11.34
C VAL A 25 0.19 -9.37 -10.31
N ILE A 26 -0.34 -8.85 -9.21
CA ILE A 26 -0.82 -9.60 -8.07
C ILE A 26 -2.30 -9.27 -7.92
N THR A 27 -3.16 -10.28 -7.92
CA THR A 27 -4.57 -10.10 -7.54
C THR A 27 -4.77 -10.78 -6.22
N GLN A 28 -5.36 -10.06 -5.28
CA GLN A 28 -5.69 -10.58 -3.96
C GLN A 28 -7.11 -10.20 -3.57
N GLN A 29 -7.65 -10.98 -2.65
CA GLN A 29 -8.94 -10.75 -2.02
C GLN A 29 -8.71 -10.65 -0.52
N SER A 30 -9.40 -9.71 0.12
CA SER A 30 -9.34 -9.52 1.57
C SER A 30 -10.73 -9.43 2.16
N TYR A 31 -10.97 -10.11 3.28
CA TYR A 31 -12.27 -10.18 3.95
C TYR A 31 -12.10 -10.48 5.44
N ASP A 32 -13.08 -10.08 6.25
CA ASP A 32 -13.12 -10.46 7.65
C ASP A 32 -13.76 -11.84 7.82
N SER A 33 -13.25 -12.63 8.76
CA SER A 33 -13.60 -14.05 8.88
C SER A 33 -15.06 -14.30 9.23
N ASP A 34 -15.73 -13.34 9.87
CA ASP A 34 -17.14 -13.36 10.23
C ASP A 34 -18.08 -12.96 9.09
N GLU A 35 -17.62 -12.13 8.15
CA GLU A 35 -18.38 -11.80 6.93
C GLU A 35 -18.19 -12.84 5.81
N GLY A 36 -16.99 -13.40 5.72
CA GLY A 36 -16.64 -14.44 4.74
C GLY A 36 -16.24 -13.90 3.36
N VAL A 37 -15.79 -14.82 2.50
CA VAL A 37 -15.18 -14.48 1.20
C VAL A 37 -16.14 -13.80 0.22
N GLU A 38 -17.45 -13.89 0.42
CA GLU A 38 -18.45 -13.27 -0.46
C GLU A 38 -18.45 -11.74 -0.39
N THR A 39 -17.98 -11.16 0.73
CA THR A 39 -17.82 -9.71 0.90
C THR A 39 -16.42 -9.21 0.55
N ALA A 40 -15.56 -10.09 0.01
CA ALA A 40 -14.15 -9.78 -0.15
C ALA A 40 -13.90 -8.57 -1.05
N LEU A 41 -13.08 -7.65 -0.55
CA LEU A 41 -12.49 -6.60 -1.35
C LEU A 41 -11.43 -7.21 -2.26
N ILE A 42 -11.65 -7.11 -3.57
CA ILE A 42 -10.70 -7.56 -4.57
C ILE A 42 -9.84 -6.37 -5.00
N GLU A 43 -8.53 -6.56 -4.98
CA GLU A 43 -7.59 -5.57 -5.49
C GLU A 43 -6.54 -6.19 -6.40
N THR A 44 -6.00 -5.37 -7.29
CA THR A 44 -4.87 -5.75 -8.14
C THR A 44 -3.70 -4.80 -7.90
N ILE A 45 -2.56 -5.38 -7.55
CA ILE A 45 -1.31 -4.68 -7.28
C ILE A 45 -0.37 -4.90 -8.46
N TYR A 46 0.14 -3.79 -9.01
CA TYR A 46 1.19 -3.77 -10.03
C TYR A 46 2.48 -3.27 -9.38
N LEU A 47 3.56 -4.02 -9.56
CA LEU A 47 4.90 -3.66 -9.08
C LEU A 47 5.88 -3.66 -10.23
N GLN A 48 6.49 -2.52 -10.55
CA GLN A 48 7.54 -2.46 -11.56
C GLN A 48 8.45 -1.25 -11.33
N GLY A 49 9.77 -1.48 -11.30
CA GLY A 49 10.75 -0.39 -11.29
C GLY A 49 10.57 0.61 -10.16
N ASN A 50 10.33 0.13 -8.94
CA ASN A 50 10.04 0.95 -7.74
C ASN A 50 8.75 1.80 -7.84
N ILE A 51 7.77 1.32 -8.61
CA ILE A 51 6.42 1.88 -8.62
C ILE A 51 5.46 0.77 -8.20
N MET A 52 4.61 1.09 -7.23
CA MET A 52 3.49 0.25 -6.80
C MET A 52 2.19 0.95 -7.16
N LYS A 53 1.27 0.25 -7.84
CA LYS A 53 -0.10 0.71 -8.10
C LYS A 53 -1.07 -0.31 -7.53
N VAL A 54 -1.91 0.12 -6.62
CA VAL A 54 -2.99 -0.67 -6.01
C VAL A 54 -4.30 -0.22 -6.66
N VAL A 55 -5.00 -1.14 -7.32
CA VAL A 55 -6.27 -0.90 -7.99
C VAL A 55 -7.38 -1.58 -7.22
N GLN A 56 -8.27 -0.78 -6.64
CA GLN A 56 -9.53 -1.19 -6.05
C GLN A 56 -10.69 -0.64 -6.91
N PRO A 57 -11.94 -1.12 -6.73
CA PRO A 57 -13.07 -0.68 -7.56
C PRO A 57 -13.30 0.84 -7.58
N GLU A 58 -13.17 1.50 -6.44
CA GLU A 58 -13.50 2.93 -6.30
C GLU A 58 -12.28 3.84 -6.15
N MET A 59 -11.11 3.26 -5.91
CA MET A 59 -9.88 3.99 -5.65
C MET A 59 -8.68 3.31 -6.28
N VAL A 60 -7.78 4.11 -6.84
CA VAL A 60 -6.47 3.64 -7.27
C VAL A 60 -5.41 4.48 -6.58
N THR A 61 -4.48 3.81 -5.90
CA THR A 61 -3.37 4.45 -5.20
C THR A 61 -2.07 4.00 -5.82
N MET A 62 -1.19 4.95 -6.12
CA MET A 62 0.11 4.68 -6.70
C MET A 62 1.22 5.34 -5.88
N PHE A 63 2.24 4.57 -5.54
CA PHE A 63 3.44 4.99 -4.84
C PHE A 63 4.63 4.88 -5.79
N ASN A 64 5.32 5.99 -6.01
CA ASN A 64 6.49 6.03 -6.86
C ASN A 64 7.72 6.35 -6.02
N LEU A 65 8.55 5.33 -5.71
CA LEU A 65 9.74 5.53 -4.87
C LEU A 65 10.85 6.29 -5.60
N ASN A 66 10.79 6.43 -6.93
CA ASN A 66 11.81 7.16 -7.69
C ASN A 66 11.60 8.68 -7.57
N THR A 67 10.35 9.11 -7.44
CA THR A 67 9.97 10.53 -7.33
C THR A 67 9.44 10.92 -5.95
N GLU A 68 9.23 9.94 -5.07
CA GLU A 68 8.67 10.10 -3.72
C GLU A 68 7.23 10.67 -3.75
N MET A 69 6.50 10.36 -4.80
CA MET A 69 5.15 10.86 -5.05
C MET A 69 4.10 9.78 -4.76
N ILE A 70 2.99 10.23 -4.19
CA ILE A 70 1.73 9.49 -4.12
C ILE A 70 0.83 10.02 -5.24
N THR A 71 0.08 9.13 -5.87
CA THR A 71 -1.05 9.49 -6.72
C THR A 71 -2.28 8.75 -6.23
N ILE A 72 -3.36 9.48 -5.97
CA ILE A 72 -4.66 8.91 -5.58
C ILE A 72 -5.63 9.26 -6.68
N MET A 73 -6.41 8.29 -7.14
CA MET A 73 -7.34 8.45 -8.25
C MET A 73 -8.70 7.88 -7.85
N SER A 74 -9.76 8.58 -8.24
CA SER A 74 -11.12 8.02 -8.24
C SER A 74 -11.48 7.67 -9.68
N PRO A 75 -11.56 6.38 -10.04
CA PRO A 75 -11.98 5.96 -11.37
C PRO A 75 -13.42 6.39 -11.70
N VAL A 76 -14.30 6.40 -10.68
CA VAL A 76 -15.70 6.80 -10.82
C VAL A 76 -15.82 8.26 -11.23
N LYS A 77 -15.09 9.16 -10.57
CA LYS A 77 -15.11 10.60 -10.85
C LYS A 77 -14.18 11.03 -11.98
N LYS A 78 -13.28 10.16 -12.43
CA LYS A 78 -12.17 10.47 -13.35
C LYS A 78 -11.35 11.66 -12.89
N VAL A 79 -11.00 11.65 -11.60
CA VAL A 79 -10.13 12.69 -11.01
C VAL A 79 -8.94 12.05 -10.33
N TYR A 80 -7.86 12.81 -10.22
CA TYR A 80 -6.67 12.40 -9.50
C TYR A 80 -6.00 13.54 -8.75
N TRP A 81 -5.29 13.16 -7.70
CA TRP A 81 -4.40 14.02 -6.93
C TRP A 81 -3.02 13.40 -6.96
N THR A 82 -1.99 14.24 -6.97
CA THR A 82 -0.61 13.77 -6.82
C THR A 82 0.23 14.80 -6.08
N GLY A 83 0.99 14.31 -5.11
CA GLY A 83 1.85 15.10 -4.23
C GLY A 83 2.78 14.20 -3.43
N LYS A 84 3.68 14.80 -2.66
CA LYS A 84 4.50 14.12 -1.66
C LYS A 84 3.68 13.88 -0.39
N VAL A 85 4.21 13.08 0.53
CA VAL A 85 3.61 12.88 1.87
C VAL A 85 3.40 14.21 2.61
N ALA A 86 4.33 15.16 2.49
CA ALA A 86 4.18 16.48 3.09
C ALA A 86 3.01 17.28 2.51
N ASP A 87 2.77 17.18 1.20
CA ASP A 87 1.64 17.83 0.53
C ASP A 87 0.32 17.21 1.00
N TYR A 88 0.25 15.88 1.08
CA TYR A 88 -0.89 15.14 1.62
C TYR A 88 -1.25 15.60 3.04
N LYS A 89 -0.26 15.59 3.96
CA LYS A 89 -0.47 16.01 5.35
C LYS A 89 -0.97 17.45 5.43
N LYS A 90 -0.41 18.34 4.61
CA LYS A 90 -0.83 19.74 4.57
C LYS A 90 -2.27 19.88 4.08
N GLU A 91 -2.62 19.27 2.95
CA GLU A 91 -3.95 19.38 2.36
C GLU A 91 -5.05 18.78 3.24
N ILE A 92 -4.81 17.63 3.88
CA ILE A 92 -5.78 17.07 4.84
C ILE A 92 -5.95 18.01 6.03
N LYS A 93 -4.88 18.58 6.60
CA LYS A 93 -5.00 19.52 7.72
C LYS A 93 -5.75 20.79 7.33
N ASP A 94 -5.47 21.34 6.15
CA ASP A 94 -6.18 22.51 5.63
C ASP A 94 -7.68 22.19 5.44
N ALA A 95 -8.02 21.01 4.91
CA ALA A 95 -9.40 20.55 4.77
C ALA A 95 -10.10 20.36 6.13
N MET A 96 -9.41 19.76 7.10
CA MET A 96 -9.92 19.59 8.48
C MET A 96 -10.17 20.94 9.16
N GLN A 97 -9.26 21.90 8.98
CA GLN A 97 -9.41 23.26 9.51
C GLN A 97 -10.66 23.94 8.93
N LEU A 98 -10.88 23.85 7.61
CA LEU A 98 -12.06 24.40 6.95
C LEU A 98 -13.34 23.71 7.44
N ALA A 99 -13.36 22.39 7.54
CA ALA A 99 -14.49 21.63 8.06
C ALA A 99 -14.82 22.00 9.52
N MET A 100 -13.80 22.18 10.35
CA MET A 100 -13.95 22.67 11.72
C MET A 100 -14.61 24.05 11.74
N GLU A 101 -14.11 24.99 10.93
CA GLU A 101 -14.63 26.36 10.87
C GLU A 101 -16.09 26.39 10.43
N GLU A 102 -16.48 25.61 9.41
CA GLU A 102 -17.88 25.48 8.99
C GLU A 102 -18.76 24.89 10.10
N GLN A 103 -18.32 23.83 10.76
CA GLN A 103 -19.07 23.22 11.85
C GLN A 103 -19.24 24.16 13.05
N LEU A 104 -18.25 25.00 13.34
CA LEU A 104 -18.32 25.99 14.42
C LEU A 104 -19.33 27.12 14.15
N LYS A 105 -19.67 27.42 12.88
CA LYS A 105 -20.68 28.44 12.54
C LYS A 105 -22.08 28.04 12.98
N THR A 106 -22.39 26.75 12.96
CA THR A 106 -23.73 26.21 13.29
C THR A 106 -23.80 25.59 14.69
N ALA A 107 -22.65 25.39 15.35
CA ALA A 107 -22.57 24.80 16.68
C ALA A 107 -23.07 25.74 17.80
N ARG A 108 -23.70 25.14 18.82
CA ARG A 108 -24.02 25.83 20.08
C ARG A 108 -22.74 26.15 20.86
N ASP A 109 -22.74 27.23 21.64
CA ASP A 109 -21.53 27.69 22.35
C ASP A 109 -20.91 26.63 23.27
N GLU A 110 -21.74 25.84 23.94
CA GLU A 110 -21.32 24.71 24.78
C GLU A 110 -20.58 23.59 24.02
N GLN A 111 -20.80 23.47 22.70
CA GLN A 111 -20.19 22.44 21.85
C GLN A 111 -18.93 22.94 21.13
N LYS A 112 -18.75 24.25 20.98
CA LYS A 112 -17.65 24.83 20.19
C LYS A 112 -16.28 24.40 20.69
N GLU A 113 -16.08 24.37 22.00
CA GLU A 113 -14.79 23.99 22.57
C GLU A 113 -14.50 22.49 22.39
N MET A 114 -15.52 21.64 22.49
CA MET A 114 -15.40 20.22 22.21
C MET A 114 -15.03 19.98 20.74
N ILE A 115 -15.69 20.69 19.82
CA ILE A 115 -15.39 20.61 18.37
C ILE A 115 -13.94 21.01 18.10
N ARG A 116 -13.47 22.14 18.66
CA ARG A 116 -12.07 22.57 18.48
C ARG A 116 -11.09 21.50 18.95
N LYS A 117 -11.29 20.95 20.15
CA LYS A 117 -10.42 19.90 20.71
C LYS A 117 -10.42 18.64 19.87
N MET A 118 -11.58 18.23 19.35
CA MET A 118 -11.70 17.06 18.49
C MET A 118 -10.88 17.23 17.20
N TYR A 119 -11.05 18.33 16.47
CA TYR A 119 -10.29 18.59 15.25
C TYR A 119 -8.81 18.82 15.51
N GLN A 120 -8.45 19.49 16.61
CA GLN A 120 -7.04 19.61 17.02
C GLN A 120 -6.39 18.25 17.27
N GLY A 121 -7.08 17.33 17.94
CA GLY A 121 -6.61 15.96 18.13
C GLY A 121 -6.44 15.19 16.82
N MET A 122 -7.38 15.34 15.88
CA MET A 122 -7.27 14.74 14.53
C MET A 122 -6.12 15.34 13.72
N MET A 123 -5.90 16.65 13.80
CA MET A 123 -4.76 17.28 13.12
C MET A 123 -3.42 16.87 13.74
N GLU A 124 -3.37 16.73 15.06
CA GLU A 124 -2.18 16.23 15.76
C GLU A 124 -1.86 14.78 15.38
N SER A 125 -2.87 13.95 15.13
CA SER A 125 -2.68 12.55 14.69
C SER A 125 -2.15 12.44 13.26
N ILE A 126 -2.37 13.44 12.41
CA ILE A 126 -1.74 13.51 11.08
C ILE A 126 -0.23 13.79 11.21
N ASP A 127 0.15 14.64 12.16
CA ASP A 127 1.56 14.96 12.37
C ASP A 127 2.29 13.81 13.06
N ASN A 128 1.64 13.13 14.01
CA ASN A 128 2.22 12.04 14.79
C ASN A 128 1.31 10.79 14.81
N PRO A 129 1.16 10.07 13.70
CA PRO A 129 0.24 8.92 13.62
C PRO A 129 0.57 7.83 14.64
N SER A 130 1.86 7.62 14.94
CA SER A 130 2.33 6.66 15.94
C SER A 130 1.82 6.93 17.36
N LYS A 131 1.54 8.20 17.72
CA LYS A 131 0.96 8.56 19.02
C LYS A 131 -0.49 8.05 19.17
N PHE A 132 -1.17 7.80 18.06
CA PHE A 132 -2.61 7.48 18.04
C PHE A 132 -2.93 6.10 17.45
N ALA A 133 -1.96 5.41 16.82
CA ALA A 133 -2.12 4.09 16.19
C ALA A 133 -2.15 2.90 17.19
N GLY A 134 -2.47 3.15 18.47
CA GLY A 134 -2.23 2.21 19.56
C GLY A 134 -0.76 2.25 19.98
N GLU A 135 -0.51 2.25 21.29
CA GLU A 135 0.85 2.39 21.82
C GLU A 135 1.72 1.22 21.35
N GLU A 136 2.72 1.51 20.50
CA GLU A 136 3.87 0.62 20.37
C GLU A 136 4.49 0.52 21.77
N PRO A 137 4.50 -0.67 22.39
CA PRO A 137 5.11 -0.81 23.70
C PRO A 137 6.61 -0.52 23.58
N GLU A 138 7.18 0.21 24.55
CA GLU A 138 8.61 0.56 24.59
C GLU A 138 9.51 -0.68 24.41
N GLU A 139 9.06 -1.82 24.95
CA GLU A 139 9.69 -3.12 24.75
C GLU A 139 8.64 -4.19 24.46
N TYR A 140 8.94 -5.05 23.48
CA TYR A 140 8.17 -6.26 23.19
C TYR A 140 9.07 -7.35 22.61
N GLU A 141 8.64 -8.60 22.78
CA GLU A 141 9.28 -9.75 22.16
C GLU A 141 8.53 -10.14 20.87
N LEU A 142 9.21 -10.00 19.73
CA LEU A 142 8.74 -10.53 18.44
C LEU A 142 9.41 -11.87 18.12
N LYS A 143 8.59 -12.90 17.87
CA LYS A 143 9.00 -14.20 17.34
C LYS A 143 8.30 -14.47 16.01
N ILE A 144 9.06 -14.99 15.05
CA ILE A 144 8.57 -15.40 13.74
C ILE A 144 9.08 -16.81 13.49
N GLU A 145 8.17 -17.78 13.48
CA GLU A 145 8.50 -19.20 13.45
C GLU A 145 7.89 -19.88 12.23
N LYS A 146 8.72 -20.58 11.46
CA LYS A 146 8.26 -21.43 10.36
C LYS A 146 7.58 -22.65 10.95
N THR A 147 6.35 -22.94 10.54
CA THR A 147 5.67 -24.16 10.95
C THR A 147 6.03 -25.33 10.03
N GLY A 148 5.51 -26.52 10.33
CA GLY A 148 5.61 -27.67 9.43
C GLY A 148 4.61 -27.66 8.26
N GLU A 149 3.68 -26.69 8.25
CA GLU A 149 2.58 -26.64 7.29
C GLU A 149 2.99 -25.93 6.00
N LYS A 150 2.45 -26.42 4.89
CA LYS A 150 2.63 -25.83 3.56
C LYS A 150 1.36 -25.96 2.75
N GLU A 151 1.15 -25.02 1.85
CA GLU A 151 -0.02 -24.95 1.00
C GLU A 151 0.39 -24.56 -0.42
N ARG A 152 -0.44 -24.89 -1.41
CA ARG A 152 -0.28 -24.39 -2.77
C ARG A 152 -1.32 -23.30 -3.01
N ILE A 153 -0.88 -22.05 -3.14
CA ILE A 153 -1.73 -20.86 -3.29
C ILE A 153 -1.33 -20.15 -4.59
N ALA A 154 -2.30 -19.79 -5.42
CA ALA A 154 -2.08 -19.22 -6.77
C ALA A 154 -1.06 -20.00 -7.64
N GLY A 155 -0.93 -21.32 -7.44
CA GLY A 155 0.04 -22.18 -8.16
C GLY A 155 1.44 -22.26 -7.53
N HIS A 156 1.73 -21.47 -6.50
CA HIS A 156 3.03 -21.43 -5.81
C HIS A 156 2.98 -22.20 -4.49
N ILE A 157 4.09 -22.82 -4.09
CA ILE A 157 4.22 -23.38 -2.74
C ILE A 157 4.50 -22.25 -1.76
N ALA A 158 3.76 -22.24 -0.66
CA ALA A 158 3.95 -21.34 0.47
C ALA A 158 4.05 -22.13 1.77
N TYR A 159 4.94 -21.70 2.65
CA TYR A 159 5.11 -22.27 3.98
C TYR A 159 4.46 -21.36 5.01
N LYS A 160 3.76 -21.96 5.97
CA LYS A 160 3.11 -21.20 7.03
C LYS A 160 4.14 -20.74 8.07
N TYR A 161 4.00 -19.51 8.52
CA TYR A 161 4.73 -18.91 9.62
C TYR A 161 3.74 -18.39 10.65
N SER A 162 4.11 -18.48 11.93
CA SER A 162 3.40 -17.82 13.03
C SER A 162 4.23 -16.64 13.49
N ILE A 163 3.58 -15.47 13.59
CA ILE A 163 4.16 -14.23 14.08
C ILE A 163 3.50 -13.95 15.42
N THR A 164 4.29 -13.97 16.49
CA THR A 164 3.81 -13.71 17.84
C THR A 164 4.50 -12.48 18.44
N VAL A 165 3.71 -11.68 19.16
CA VAL A 165 4.18 -10.53 19.92
C VAL A 165 3.80 -10.76 21.38
N ASN A 166 4.79 -10.81 22.26
CA ASN A 166 4.61 -11.14 23.68
C ASN A 166 3.79 -12.44 23.85
N GLU A 167 4.19 -13.48 23.11
CA GLU A 167 3.57 -14.82 23.09
C GLU A 167 2.14 -14.89 22.51
N ALA A 168 1.50 -13.76 22.23
CA ALA A 168 0.20 -13.73 21.55
C ALA A 168 0.38 -13.78 20.03
N ILE A 169 -0.37 -14.65 19.35
CA ILE A 169 -0.40 -14.68 17.89
C ILE A 169 -1.02 -13.40 17.34
N LYS A 170 -0.33 -12.77 16.39
CA LYS A 170 -0.76 -11.54 15.73
C LYS A 170 -1.03 -11.77 14.26
N GLU A 171 -0.23 -12.63 13.64
CA GLU A 171 -0.36 -12.93 12.22
C GLU A 171 0.03 -14.39 11.97
N GLU A 172 -0.72 -15.07 11.11
CA GLU A 172 -0.27 -16.26 10.41
C GLU A 172 -0.05 -15.91 8.95
N ALA A 173 1.11 -16.27 8.39
CA ALA A 173 1.47 -15.92 7.02
C ALA A 173 1.96 -17.13 6.24
N TRP A 174 1.41 -17.37 5.05
CA TRP A 174 1.87 -18.37 4.11
C TRP A 174 2.81 -17.71 3.11
N LEU A 175 4.11 -17.86 3.36
CA LEU A 175 5.17 -17.21 2.59
C LEU A 175 5.68 -18.10 1.45
N SER A 176 5.65 -17.59 0.22
CA SER A 176 6.32 -18.21 -0.92
C SER A 176 7.74 -17.65 -1.09
N GLU A 177 8.75 -18.43 -0.70
CA GLU A 177 10.16 -18.03 -0.77
C GLU A 177 10.73 -17.94 -2.20
N SER A 178 10.06 -18.60 -3.16
CA SER A 178 10.41 -18.55 -4.59
C SER A 178 9.79 -17.37 -5.33
N SER A 179 8.83 -16.68 -4.72
CA SER A 179 8.14 -15.53 -5.30
C SER A 179 8.67 -14.26 -4.65
N ARG A 180 9.27 -13.37 -5.43
CA ARG A 180 10.00 -12.19 -4.90
C ARG A 180 9.63 -10.87 -5.56
N PRO A 181 8.37 -10.40 -5.42
CA PRO A 181 7.98 -9.09 -5.94
C PRO A 181 8.74 -7.92 -5.31
N HIS A 182 9.28 -8.09 -4.09
CA HIS A 182 10.14 -7.11 -3.43
C HIS A 182 11.45 -6.84 -4.20
N GLU A 183 11.86 -7.68 -5.15
CA GLU A 183 13.02 -7.38 -6.01
C GLU A 183 12.70 -6.28 -7.04
N GLU A 184 11.43 -6.05 -7.37
CA GLU A 184 10.99 -4.96 -8.27
C GLU A 184 10.59 -3.69 -7.50
N PHE A 185 10.53 -3.75 -6.16
CA PHE A 185 10.04 -2.68 -5.30
C PHE A 185 10.76 -2.66 -3.94
N ASP A 186 11.56 -1.63 -3.69
CA ASP A 186 12.32 -1.48 -2.44
C ASP A 186 11.40 -1.19 -1.24
N ILE A 187 11.09 -2.25 -0.48
CA ILE A 187 10.22 -2.19 0.70
C ILE A 187 10.79 -1.32 1.83
N ASN A 188 12.13 -1.26 2.00
CA ASN A 188 12.72 -0.41 3.04
C ASN A 188 12.54 1.06 2.67
N LYS A 189 12.80 1.39 1.40
CA LYS A 189 12.60 2.73 0.87
C LYS A 189 11.12 3.13 0.92
N PHE A 190 10.21 2.20 0.63
CA PHE A 190 8.78 2.43 0.77
C PHE A 190 8.39 2.84 2.19
N TYR A 191 8.74 2.07 3.21
CA TYR A 191 8.40 2.43 4.59
C TYR A 191 9.12 3.70 5.07
N THR A 192 10.35 3.94 4.61
CA THR A 192 11.07 5.18 4.93
C THR A 192 10.37 6.42 4.39
N ILE A 193 9.79 6.35 3.20
CA ILE A 193 9.15 7.52 2.54
C ILE A 193 7.67 7.62 2.94
N PHE A 194 6.95 6.50 2.93
CA PHE A 194 5.49 6.43 3.01
C PHE A 194 4.97 5.82 4.31
N GLY A 195 5.83 5.43 5.25
CA GLY A 195 5.43 4.81 6.53
C GLY A 195 4.43 5.64 7.33
N ASP A 196 4.59 6.97 7.36
CA ASP A 196 3.60 7.87 7.97
C ASP A 196 2.23 7.81 7.28
N PHE A 197 2.22 7.73 5.95
CA PHE A 197 1.00 7.66 5.17
C PHE A 197 0.26 6.33 5.40
N THR A 198 0.98 5.21 5.38
CA THR A 198 0.38 3.88 5.62
C THR A 198 -0.04 3.69 7.07
N SER A 199 0.67 4.30 8.02
CA SER A 199 0.27 4.30 9.44
C SER A 199 -1.02 5.10 9.65
N GLN A 200 -1.16 6.27 9.00
CA GLN A 200 -2.42 7.04 9.04
C GLN A 200 -3.59 6.28 8.41
N ALA A 201 -3.34 5.51 7.36
CA ALA A 201 -4.35 4.67 6.72
C ALA A 201 -4.77 3.46 7.58
N GLY A 202 -4.09 3.19 8.70
CA GLY A 202 -4.40 2.07 9.59
C GLY A 202 -4.04 0.69 9.00
N THR A 203 -3.25 0.65 7.92
CA THR A 203 -2.93 -0.59 7.20
C THR A 203 -1.63 -1.25 7.68
N HIS A 204 -1.05 -0.78 8.78
CA HIS A 204 0.29 -1.16 9.24
C HIS A 204 0.33 -1.33 10.76
N ALA A 205 0.73 -2.50 11.23
CA ALA A 205 0.87 -2.79 12.65
C ALA A 205 2.28 -2.42 13.16
N PHE A 206 2.41 -1.95 14.41
CA PHE A 206 3.68 -1.45 14.95
C PHE A 206 4.84 -2.47 14.82
N TYR A 207 4.58 -3.77 15.04
CA TYR A 207 5.61 -4.81 15.00
C TYR A 207 6.17 -5.06 13.59
N GLN A 208 5.49 -4.58 12.54
CA GLN A 208 5.94 -4.72 11.15
C GLN A 208 7.12 -3.78 10.83
N ASN A 209 7.38 -2.78 11.68
CA ASN A 209 8.59 -1.94 11.61
C ASN A 209 9.82 -2.62 12.23
N ASN A 210 9.65 -3.72 12.95
CA ASN A 210 10.76 -4.42 13.59
C ASN A 210 11.71 -5.03 12.54
N GLU A 211 13.03 -4.91 12.75
CA GLU A 211 14.03 -5.48 11.84
C GLU A 211 13.82 -6.98 11.56
N LYS A 212 13.38 -7.77 12.57
CA LYS A 212 13.07 -9.19 12.36
C LYS A 212 11.93 -9.41 11.37
N TYR A 213 10.90 -8.56 11.41
CA TYR A 213 9.78 -8.63 10.47
C TYR A 213 10.21 -8.20 9.07
N ILE A 214 11.00 -7.14 8.96
CA ILE A 214 11.57 -6.67 7.69
C ILE A 214 12.42 -7.78 7.04
N GLU A 215 13.29 -8.44 7.81
CA GLU A 215 14.10 -9.57 7.31
C GLU A 215 13.23 -10.79 6.95
N PHE A 216 12.14 -11.02 7.67
CA PHE A 216 11.15 -12.04 7.29
C PHE A 216 10.48 -11.70 5.96
N ALA A 217 10.01 -10.47 5.76
CA ALA A 217 9.36 -10.01 4.54
C ALA A 217 10.28 -10.11 3.31
N LYS A 218 11.60 -9.98 3.49
CA LYS A 218 12.59 -10.19 2.41
C LYS A 218 12.76 -11.66 1.98
N LYS A 219 12.30 -12.63 2.77
CA LYS A 219 12.46 -14.06 2.42
C LYS A 219 11.59 -14.49 1.25
N GLY A 220 10.49 -13.79 0.98
CA GLY A 220 9.52 -14.19 -0.04
C GLY A 220 8.36 -13.22 -0.16
N PHE A 221 7.21 -13.72 -0.60
CA PHE A 221 5.97 -12.96 -0.68
C PHE A 221 4.84 -13.69 0.04
N PRO A 222 4.08 -13.02 0.93
CA PRO A 222 2.93 -13.65 1.56
C PRO A 222 1.85 -13.88 0.51
N LEU A 223 1.42 -15.14 0.37
CA LEU A 223 0.32 -15.52 -0.53
C LEU A 223 -1.01 -15.62 0.21
N LYS A 224 -0.95 -15.74 1.53
CA LYS A 224 -2.09 -15.68 2.41
C LYS A 224 -1.65 -15.15 3.76
N SER A 225 -2.47 -14.35 4.40
CA SER A 225 -2.27 -13.92 5.78
C SER A 225 -3.59 -13.95 6.54
N ILE A 226 -3.50 -14.21 7.84
CA ILE A 226 -4.59 -14.08 8.80
C ILE A 226 -4.06 -13.14 9.89
N ASN A 227 -4.67 -11.97 10.03
CA ASN A 227 -4.30 -10.96 11.01
C ASN A 227 -5.33 -10.94 12.15
N TYR A 228 -4.87 -11.03 13.40
CA TYR A 228 -5.73 -11.10 14.57
C TYR A 228 -5.91 -9.71 15.21
N ASN A 229 -7.07 -9.10 14.99
CA ASN A 229 -7.35 -7.69 15.33
C ASN A 229 -8.08 -7.51 16.68
N GLY A 230 -7.89 -8.41 17.64
CA GLY A 230 -8.42 -8.24 19.00
C GLY A 230 -9.95 -8.26 19.09
N GLY A 231 -10.62 -8.98 18.19
CA GLY A 231 -12.08 -9.14 18.17
C GLY A 231 -12.60 -9.81 16.90
N TYR A 232 -11.85 -9.72 15.81
CA TYR A 232 -12.09 -10.38 14.54
C TYR A 232 -10.76 -10.74 13.87
N GLU A 233 -10.82 -11.49 12.79
CA GLU A 233 -9.66 -11.89 11.99
C GLU A 233 -9.84 -11.34 10.57
N SER A 234 -8.80 -10.68 10.05
CA SER A 234 -8.78 -10.23 8.66
C SER A 234 -7.92 -11.17 7.83
N ILE A 235 -8.51 -11.73 6.77
CA ILE A 235 -7.87 -12.70 5.90
C ILE A 235 -7.55 -12.02 4.57
N SER A 236 -6.31 -12.17 4.10
CA SER A 236 -5.92 -11.79 2.74
C SER A 236 -5.38 -13.01 2.01
N GLU A 237 -5.80 -13.21 0.76
CA GLU A 237 -5.36 -14.33 -0.07
C GLU A 237 -5.08 -13.88 -1.51
N VAL A 238 -3.91 -14.25 -2.01
CA VAL A 238 -3.49 -14.03 -3.39
C VAL A 238 -4.16 -15.07 -4.29
N THR A 239 -4.99 -14.59 -5.21
CA THR A 239 -5.70 -15.43 -6.19
C THR A 239 -4.93 -15.55 -7.50
N ASN A 240 -4.07 -14.57 -7.82
CA ASN A 240 -3.19 -14.60 -8.98
C ASN A 240 -1.86 -13.91 -8.68
N LEU A 241 -0.75 -14.55 -9.06
CA LEU A 241 0.60 -14.02 -8.92
C LEU A 241 1.39 -14.26 -10.21
N LYS A 242 1.63 -13.20 -10.99
CA LYS A 242 2.25 -13.32 -12.31
C LYS A 242 3.38 -12.32 -12.49
N LYS A 243 4.55 -12.81 -12.93
CA LYS A 243 5.62 -11.96 -13.45
C LYS A 243 5.32 -11.63 -14.93
N SER A 244 5.18 -10.36 -15.25
CA SER A 244 4.83 -9.88 -16.60
C SER A 244 5.39 -8.48 -16.82
N SER A 245 5.74 -8.14 -18.06
CA SER A 245 5.96 -6.74 -18.40
C SER A 245 4.64 -5.98 -18.26
N VAL A 246 4.68 -4.87 -17.54
CA VAL A 246 3.57 -3.94 -17.36
C VAL A 246 3.90 -2.69 -18.17
N GLU A 247 2.97 -2.26 -19.02
CA GLU A 247 3.16 -1.07 -19.86
C GLU A 247 3.39 0.17 -18.99
N ALA A 248 4.30 1.06 -19.41
CA ALA A 248 4.58 2.28 -18.65
C ALA A 248 3.34 3.17 -18.47
N SER A 249 2.39 3.10 -19.41
CA SER A 249 1.11 3.80 -19.34
C SER A 249 0.22 3.36 -18.18
N GLU A 250 0.45 2.18 -17.60
CA GLU A 250 -0.27 1.74 -16.40
C GLU A 250 0.09 2.58 -15.17
N PHE A 251 1.27 3.20 -15.16
CA PHE A 251 1.80 3.97 -14.03
C PHE A 251 1.67 5.48 -14.21
N ILE A 252 0.75 5.92 -15.06
CA ILE A 252 0.38 7.33 -15.21
C ILE A 252 -1.14 7.47 -15.10
N PRO A 253 -1.66 8.58 -14.54
CA PRO A 253 -3.09 8.87 -14.63
C PRO A 253 -3.56 8.83 -16.08
N PRO A 254 -4.75 8.24 -16.36
CA PRO A 254 -5.31 8.26 -17.70
C PRO A 254 -5.51 9.70 -18.21
N ALA A 255 -5.36 9.91 -19.52
CA ALA A 255 -5.36 11.24 -20.11
C ALA A 255 -6.71 11.97 -19.98
N ASP A 256 -7.80 11.25 -19.75
CA ASP A 256 -9.14 11.78 -19.52
C ASP A 256 -9.43 12.09 -18.04
N TYR A 257 -8.45 11.91 -17.14
CA TYR A 257 -8.60 12.24 -15.72
C TYR A 257 -8.19 13.69 -15.45
N GLN A 258 -8.96 14.37 -14.61
CA GLN A 258 -8.67 15.74 -14.18
C GLN A 258 -7.85 15.75 -12.89
N LYS A 259 -6.79 16.58 -12.84
CA LYS A 259 -6.07 16.84 -11.58
C LYS A 259 -6.92 17.73 -10.67
N VAL A 260 -7.09 17.31 -9.43
CA VAL A 260 -7.91 17.98 -8.40
C VAL A 260 -7.17 18.06 -7.07
N SER A 261 -7.73 18.77 -6.10
CA SER A 261 -7.30 18.73 -4.70
C SER A 261 -7.70 17.42 -4.03
N LEU A 262 -7.05 17.09 -2.92
CA LEU A 262 -7.37 15.87 -2.17
C LEU A 262 -8.82 15.84 -1.65
N LEU A 263 -9.38 17.01 -1.32
CA LEU A 263 -10.78 17.16 -0.88
C LEU A 263 -11.77 16.69 -1.96
N GLU A 264 -11.53 17.05 -3.21
CA GLU A 264 -12.39 16.70 -4.35
C GLU A 264 -12.38 15.20 -4.67
N ILE A 265 -11.33 14.47 -4.27
CA ILE A 265 -11.30 13.01 -4.35
C ILE A 265 -12.28 12.39 -3.36
N GLY A 266 -12.23 12.81 -2.09
CA GLY A 266 -12.95 12.17 -0.97
C GLY A 266 -14.39 12.63 -0.75
N LEU A 267 -14.81 13.77 -1.31
CA LEU A 267 -16.20 14.23 -1.19
C LEU A 267 -17.13 13.37 -2.05
N GLU A 268 -17.86 12.43 -1.47
CA GLU A 268 -19.11 11.98 -2.10
C GLU A 268 -19.95 13.22 -2.41
N GLU A 269 -20.34 13.40 -3.68
CA GLU A 269 -21.42 14.32 -3.98
C GLU A 269 -22.65 13.74 -3.29
N GLN A 270 -23.05 14.33 -2.16
CA GLN A 270 -24.36 14.04 -1.59
C GLN A 270 -25.39 14.59 -2.58
N GLU A 271 -26.07 13.70 -3.29
CA GLU A 271 -27.30 14.01 -4.04
C GLU A 271 -28.43 14.45 -3.10
#